data_AF-A0A6A4I5Y1-F1
#
_entry.id   AF-A0A6A4I5Y1-F1
#
_cell.length_a   1.000
_cell.length_b   1.000
_cell.length_c   1.000
_cell.angle_alpha   90.00
_cell.angle_beta   90.00
_cell.angle_gamma   90.00
#
_symmetry.space_group_name_H-M   'P 1'
#
loop_
_entity.id
_entity.type
_entity.pdbx_description
1 polymer ?
#
loop_
_entity_poly.entity_id
_entity_poly.type
_entity_poly.pdbx_seq_one_letter_code
_entity_poly.pdbx_strand_id
1 'polypeptide(L)'
;MDEPSANISELTRQKDAKLVEIALLRNVLAPVRRVPLEILSEIFELVSAQHRRWASDIVSCIFGLSSVCVAWRKAAHASPRLW
;
A
#
# COMPACT_ATOMS: atom_id res chain seq x y z
N MET A 1 -11.65 42.74 15.03
CA MET A 1 -10.26 42.41 15.38
C MET A 1 -10.10 40.91 15.11
N ASP A 2 -10.12 40.52 13.83
CA ASP A 2 -10.30 39.12 13.37
C ASP A 2 -9.17 38.65 12.44
N GLU A 3 -8.13 39.47 12.29
CA GLU A 3 -7.04 39.29 11.34
C GLU A 3 -6.12 38.09 11.65
N PRO A 4 -5.78 37.77 12.92
CA PRO A 4 -4.89 36.64 13.21
C PRO A 4 -5.52 35.28 12.94
N SER A 5 -6.82 35.11 13.23
CA SER A 5 -7.53 33.83 13.03
C SER A 5 -7.76 33.52 11.56
N ALA A 6 -8.03 34.55 10.74
CA ALA A 6 -8.14 34.43 9.29
C ALA A 6 -6.81 34.04 8.64
N ASN A 7 -5.68 34.53 9.15
CA ASN A 7 -4.35 34.14 8.65
C ASN A 7 -4.01 32.69 9.01
N ILE A 8 -4.30 32.27 10.25
CA ILE A 8 -4.08 30.88 10.70
C ILE A 8 -4.93 29.89 9.91
N SER A 9 -6.19 30.23 9.60
CA SER A 9 -7.06 29.34 8.83
C SER A 9 -6.58 29.17 7.38
N GLU A 10 -6.12 30.25 6.75
CA GLU A 10 -5.57 30.19 5.40
C GLU A 10 -4.26 29.39 5.35
N LEU A 11 -3.34 29.60 6.30
CA LEU A 11 -2.11 28.80 6.39
C LEU A 11 -2.39 27.31 6.64
N THR A 12 -3.41 27.00 7.45
CA THR A 12 -3.84 25.62 7.69
C THR A 12 -4.35 24.98 6.40
N ARG A 13 -5.19 25.70 5.64
CA ARG A 13 -5.71 25.25 4.34
C ARG A 13 -4.57 24.99 3.35
N GLN A 14 -3.58 25.88 3.28
CA GLN A 14 -2.41 25.70 2.41
C GLN A 14 -1.56 24.49 2.83
N LYS A 15 -1.33 24.31 4.13
CA LYS A 15 -0.65 23.13 4.67
C LYS A 15 -1.38 21.85 4.27
N ASP A 16 -2.70 21.81 4.45
CA ASP A 16 -3.49 20.61 4.15
C ASP A 16 -3.50 20.30 2.65
N ALA A 17 -3.58 21.32 1.80
CA ALA A 17 -3.42 21.16 0.35
C ALA A 17 -2.06 20.56 -0.02
N LYS A 18 -0.97 21.01 0.62
CA LYS A 18 0.37 20.43 0.42
C LYS A 18 0.48 19.00 0.92
N LEU A 19 -0.17 18.65 2.03
CA LEU A 19 -0.19 17.27 2.52
C LEU A 19 -0.92 16.33 1.55
N VAL A 20 -2.01 16.79 0.93
CA VAL A 20 -2.71 16.05 -0.12
C VAL A 20 -1.80 15.84 -1.34
N GLU A 21 -1.07 16.88 -1.78
CA GLU A 21 -0.11 16.78 -2.88
C GLU A 21 1.01 15.77 -2.58
N ILE A 22 1.57 15.82 -1.36
CA ILE A 22 2.60 14.86 -0.91
C ILE A 22 2.05 13.43 -0.91
N ALA A 23 0.82 13.21 -0.44
CA ALA A 23 0.20 11.90 -0.42
C ALA A 23 -0.01 11.35 -1.85
N LEU A 24 -0.41 12.20 -2.79
CA LEU A 24 -0.53 11.84 -4.20
C LEU A 24 0.82 11.44 -4.79
N LEU A 25 1.87 12.24 -4.58
CA LEU A 25 3.22 11.94 -5.08
C LEU A 25 3.77 10.65 -4.48
N ARG A 26 3.60 10.45 -3.16
CA ARG A 26 3.98 9.20 -2.49
C ARG A 26 3.26 8.00 -3.07
N ASN A 27 1.98 8.12 -3.40
CA ASN A 27 1.22 7.06 -4.04
C ASN A 27 1.76 6.72 -5.44
N VAL A 28 2.13 7.72 -6.25
CA VAL A 28 2.74 7.50 -7.59
C VAL A 28 4.13 6.87 -7.46
N LEU A 29 4.92 7.36 -6.51
CA LEU A 29 6.30 6.90 -6.29
C LEU A 29 6.38 5.62 -5.46
N ALA A 30 5.25 5.11 -4.95
CA ALA A 30 5.20 3.95 -4.09
C ALA A 30 5.86 2.75 -4.81
N PRO A 31 6.87 2.10 -4.20
CA PRO A 31 7.58 0.97 -4.82
C PRO A 31 6.62 -0.10 -5.33
N VAL A 32 5.54 -0.31 -4.60
CA VAL A 32 4.46 -1.26 -4.89
C VAL A 32 3.85 -1.15 -6.29
N ARG A 33 3.90 0.03 -6.92
CA ARG A 33 3.37 0.28 -8.28
C ARG A 33 4.46 0.25 -9.36
N ARG A 34 5.73 0.24 -8.95
CA ARG A 34 6.92 0.34 -9.81
C ARG A 34 7.73 -0.96 -9.84
N VAL A 35 7.52 -1.84 -8.86
CA VAL A 35 8.13 -3.16 -8.79
C VAL A 35 7.51 -4.05 -9.88
N PRO A 36 8.34 -4.74 -10.69
CA PRO A 36 7.85 -5.74 -11.64
C PRO A 36 7.01 -6.81 -10.96
N LEU A 37 6.05 -7.37 -11.70
CA LEU A 37 5.14 -8.37 -11.17
C LEU A 37 5.89 -9.58 -10.61
N GLU A 38 6.95 -10.00 -11.28
CA GLU A 38 7.79 -11.16 -10.94
C GLU A 38 8.45 -10.98 -9.57
N ILE A 39 8.99 -9.78 -9.32
CA ILE A 39 9.62 -9.43 -8.04
C ILE A 39 8.57 -9.37 -6.93
N LEU A 40 7.39 -8.81 -7.23
CA LEU A 40 6.30 -8.77 -6.26
C LEU A 40 5.81 -10.18 -5.90
N SER A 41 5.71 -11.07 -6.89
CA SER A 41 5.38 -12.48 -6.71
C SER A 41 6.40 -13.21 -5.86
N GLU A 42 7.71 -12.99 -6.10
CA GLU A 42 8.79 -13.56 -5.29
C GLU A 42 8.72 -13.11 -3.83
N ILE A 43 8.42 -11.82 -3.59
CA ILE A 43 8.19 -11.29 -2.23
C ILE A 43 7.02 -12.02 -1.57
N PHE A 44 5.89 -12.20 -2.27
CA PHE A 44 4.74 -12.89 -1.71
C PHE A 44 5.07 -14.33 -1.32
N GLU A 45 5.80 -15.05 -2.17
CA GLU A 45 6.22 -16.42 -1.87
C GLU A 45 7.14 -16.47 -0.64
N LEU A 46 8.09 -15.56 -0.53
CA LEU A 46 8.99 -15.47 0.64
C LEU A 46 8.22 -15.21 1.93
N VAL A 47 7.23 -14.30 1.89
CA VAL A 47 6.37 -14.01 3.04
C VAL A 47 5.50 -15.22 3.37
N SER A 48 4.80 -15.80 2.40
CA SER A 48 3.96 -16.97 2.62
C SER A 48 4.75 -18.19 3.11
N ALA A 49 6.00 -18.38 2.66
CA ALA A 49 6.88 -19.45 3.12
C ALA A 49 7.14 -19.37 4.64
N GLN A 50 7.26 -18.17 5.21
CA GLN A 50 7.42 -17.98 6.66
C GLN A 50 6.18 -18.41 7.46
N HIS A 51 5.01 -18.36 6.82
CA HIS A 51 3.72 -18.73 7.39
C HIS A 51 3.30 -20.18 7.07
N ARG A 52 4.15 -21.01 6.44
CA ARG A 52 3.82 -22.41 6.10
C ARG A 52 3.73 -23.38 7.28
N ARG A 53 3.78 -22.88 8.52
CA ARG A 53 3.73 -23.72 9.72
C ARG A 53 2.36 -24.38 9.91
N TRP A 54 1.29 -23.67 9.55
CA TRP A 54 -0.09 -24.16 9.56
C TRP A 54 -0.84 -23.68 8.32
N ALA A 55 -1.75 -24.50 7.78
CA ALA A 55 -2.53 -24.12 6.60
C ALA A 55 -3.38 -22.86 6.82
N SER A 56 -3.91 -22.66 8.04
CA SER A 56 -4.65 -21.45 8.44
C SER A 56 -3.82 -20.18 8.32
N ASP A 57 -2.53 -20.26 8.60
CA ASP A 57 -1.62 -19.12 8.61
C ASP A 57 -1.27 -18.69 7.18
N ILE A 58 -1.11 -19.67 6.27
CA ILE A 58 -0.93 -19.43 4.84
C ILE A 58 -2.16 -18.72 4.26
N VAL A 59 -3.37 -19.24 4.53
CA VAL A 59 -4.62 -18.65 4.01
C VAL A 59 -4.79 -17.22 4.52
N SER A 60 -4.55 -16.99 5.81
CA SER A 60 -4.62 -15.66 6.41
C SER A 60 -3.58 -14.70 5.81
N CYS A 61 -2.37 -15.19 5.56
CA CYS A 61 -1.30 -14.43 4.91
C CYS A 61 -1.69 -14.02 3.48
N ILE A 62 -2.15 -14.95 2.65
CA ILE A 62 -2.54 -14.70 1.26
C ILE A 62 -3.74 -13.75 1.19
N PHE A 63 -4.71 -13.91 2.11
CA PHE A 63 -5.84 -12.99 2.23
C PHE A 63 -5.37 -11.57 2.60
N GLY A 64 -4.45 -11.47 3.56
CA GLY A 64 -3.79 -10.22 3.92
C GLY A 64 -3.14 -9.54 2.71
N LEU A 65 -2.28 -10.26 1.98
CA LEU A 65 -1.63 -9.76 0.77
C LEU A 65 -2.64 -9.31 -0.29
N SER A 66 -3.68 -10.11 -0.54
CA SER A 66 -4.71 -9.83 -1.55
C SER A 66 -5.64 -8.67 -1.20
N SER A 67 -5.68 -8.27 0.08
CA SER A 67 -6.54 -7.19 0.58
C SER A 67 -5.89 -5.79 0.51
N VAL A 68 -4.57 -5.70 0.31
CA VAL A 68 -3.83 -4.42 0.34
C VAL A 68 -4.27 -3.46 -0.77
N CYS A 69 -4.30 -3.92 -2.02
CA CYS A 69 -4.74 -3.13 -3.16
C CYS A 69 -5.08 -4.01 -4.37
N VAL A 70 -5.68 -3.41 -5.40
CA VAL A 70 -6.05 -4.11 -6.64
C VAL A 70 -4.83 -4.72 -7.35
N ALA A 71 -3.68 -4.04 -7.35
CA ALA A 71 -2.46 -4.56 -7.95
C ALA A 71 -1.95 -5.82 -7.22
N TRP A 72 -1.96 -5.81 -5.88
CA TRP A 72 -1.54 -6.96 -5.07
C TRP A 72 -2.46 -8.15 -5.23
N ARG A 73 -3.76 -7.92 -5.29
CA ARG A 73 -4.73 -8.98 -5.57
C ARG A 73 -4.46 -9.64 -6.91
N LYS A 74 -4.26 -8.85 -7.96
CA LYS A 74 -3.92 -9.38 -9.29
C LYS A 74 -2.62 -10.18 -9.26
N ALA A 75 -1.59 -9.67 -8.57
CA ALA A 75 -0.32 -10.37 -8.44
C ALA A 75 -0.43 -11.68 -7.65
N ALA A 76 -1.19 -11.71 -6.56
CA ALA A 76 -1.41 -12.91 -5.76
C ALA A 76 -2.17 -13.99 -6.56
N HIS A 77 -3.19 -13.59 -7.33
CA HIS A 77 -3.93 -14.52 -8.19
C HIS A 77 -3.10 -15.01 -9.39
N ALA A 78 -2.15 -14.20 -9.88
CA ALA A 78 -1.25 -14.56 -10.97
C ALA A 78 -0.07 -15.45 -10.55
N SER A 79 0.06 -15.77 -9.26
CA SER A 79 1.14 -16.57 -8.70
C SER A 79 0.62 -17.94 -8.24
N PRO A 80 0.66 -18.98 -9.10
CA PRO A 80 0.18 -20.32 -8.74
C PRO A 80 0.85 -20.91 -7.50
N ARG A 81 2.09 -20.52 -7.19
CA ARG A 81 2.88 -21.04 -6.06
C ARG A 81 2.36 -20.59 -4.69
N LEU A 82 1.42 -19.64 -4.65
CA LEU A 82 0.73 -19.23 -3.43
C LEU A 82 -0.45 -20.13 -3.06
N TRP A 83 -1.00 -20.88 -4.01
CA TRP A 83 -2.16 -21.75 -3.82
C TRP A 83 -1.74 -23.21 -3.70
#